data_AF-A0A6J2WBW2-F1
#
_entry.id   AF-A0A6J2WBW2-F1
#
_cell.length_a   1.000
_cell.length_b   1.000
_cell.length_c   1.000
_cell.angle_alpha   90.00
_cell.angle_beta   90.00
_cell.angle_gamma   90.00
#
_symmetry.space_group_name_H-M   'P 1'
#
loop_
_entity.id
_entity.type
_entity.pdbx_description
1 polymer ?
#
loop_
_entity_poly.entity_id
_entity_poly.type
_entity_poly.pdbx_seq_one_letter_code
_entity_poly.pdbx_strand_id
1 'polypeptide(L)'
;MRAGVSGQIRTVFSRDGDDVTLTCLNMVNPDCSSTEWLFSYNGSAIVELVTDGKISVENRERADRLSLGSDCSLNINKVRPQDAGDYTCRQSLSGDRLYGTDARVFLRVLEIRPQTQNTEMKLGSSVTLYCLLNTERSECNSQTLPDGLNLIWVDETGTDLSLTDSRLKISSSIYCPRALTVRLQHHDNNRKWTCQLTDRGEVKTSVSYMTTWTGRK
;
A
#
# COMPACT_ATOMS: atom_id res chain seq x y z
N MET A 1 39.59 11.43 0.23
CA MET A 1 38.33 11.42 -0.56
C MET A 1 37.28 10.71 0.27
N ARG A 2 36.33 11.43 0.89
CA ARG A 2 35.19 10.82 1.59
C ARG A 2 34.06 10.69 0.58
N ALA A 3 33.65 9.45 0.28
CA ALA A 3 32.48 9.18 -0.52
C ALA A 3 31.25 9.73 0.22
N GLY A 4 30.53 10.66 -0.40
CA GLY A 4 29.21 11.07 0.06
C GLY A 4 28.25 9.91 -0.18
N VAL A 5 27.76 9.28 0.88
CA VAL A 5 26.71 8.28 0.78
C VAL A 5 25.40 9.05 0.56
N SER A 6 24.86 8.96 -0.65
CA SER A 6 23.53 9.50 -0.99
C SER A 6 22.48 8.82 -0.11
N GLY A 7 21.56 9.59 0.49
CA GLY A 7 20.45 9.04 1.26
C GLY A 7 19.70 7.97 0.46
N GLN A 8 19.47 6.81 1.08
CA GLN A 8 18.87 5.66 0.39
C GLN A 8 17.35 5.80 0.40
N ILE A 9 16.77 5.99 -0.79
CA ILE A 9 15.33 6.03 -1.01
C ILE A 9 14.88 4.63 -1.44
N ARG A 10 13.87 4.08 -0.76
CA ARG A 10 13.26 2.79 -1.08
C ARG A 10 11.76 2.92 -1.24
N THR A 11 11.18 2.04 -2.04
CA THR A 11 9.72 1.90 -2.18
C THR A 11 9.32 0.51 -1.72
N VAL A 12 8.33 0.43 -0.85
CA VAL A 12 7.72 -0.82 -0.38
C VAL A 12 6.29 -0.86 -0.86
N PHE A 13 5.91 -1.98 -1.47
CA PHE A 13 4.55 -2.24 -1.91
C PHE A 13 3.87 -3.19 -0.94
N SER A 14 2.69 -2.82 -0.46
CA SER A 14 1.83 -3.64 0.37
C SER A 14 0.40 -3.58 -0.16
N ARG A 15 -0.50 -4.37 0.42
CA ARG A 15 -1.94 -4.29 0.15
C ARG A 15 -2.71 -4.10 1.46
N ASP A 16 -3.95 -3.65 1.34
CA ASP A 16 -4.85 -3.54 2.48
C ASP A 16 -4.95 -4.87 3.26
N GLY A 17 -4.76 -4.78 4.57
CA GLY A 17 -4.78 -5.89 5.52
C GLY A 17 -3.46 -6.64 5.74
N ASP A 18 -2.43 -6.44 4.92
CA ASP A 18 -1.13 -7.11 5.10
C ASP A 18 -0.32 -6.50 6.27
N ASP A 19 0.67 -7.24 6.76
CA ASP A 19 1.69 -6.71 7.69
C ASP A 19 2.96 -6.35 6.91
N VAL A 20 3.62 -5.24 7.24
CA VAL A 20 4.82 -4.77 6.54
C VAL A 20 5.90 -4.28 7.51
N THR A 21 7.15 -4.51 7.13
CA THR A 21 8.33 -3.97 7.82
C THR A 21 9.03 -2.94 6.94
N LEU A 22 9.20 -1.73 7.46
CA LEU A 22 9.97 -0.67 6.83
C LEU A 22 11.38 -0.67 7.42
N THR A 23 12.36 -1.09 6.64
CA THR A 23 13.73 -1.30 7.16
C THR A 23 14.42 0.02 7.50
N CYS A 24 14.98 0.13 8.71
CA CYS A 24 15.93 1.20 9.03
C CYS A 24 17.37 0.72 8.79
N LEU A 25 18.07 1.32 7.83
CA LEU A 25 19.40 0.83 7.40
C LEU A 25 20.57 1.46 8.16
N ASN A 26 20.30 2.33 9.14
CA ASN A 26 21.29 3.16 9.82
C ASN A 26 21.38 2.91 11.33
N MET A 27 21.03 1.71 11.81
CA MET A 27 20.99 1.41 13.25
C MET A 27 22.31 1.78 13.96
N VAL A 28 22.20 2.63 14.99
CA VAL A 28 23.33 3.05 15.83
C VAL A 28 23.37 2.28 17.14
N ASN A 29 22.23 2.16 17.83
CA ASN A 29 22.12 1.49 19.12
C ASN A 29 21.14 0.29 19.05
N PRO A 30 21.53 -0.91 19.53
CA PRO A 30 20.65 -2.09 19.56
C PRO A 30 19.35 -1.93 20.36
N ASP A 31 19.28 -0.98 21.29
CA ASP A 31 18.06 -0.71 22.08
C ASP A 31 17.07 0.26 21.39
N CYS A 32 17.40 0.71 20.17
CA CYS A 32 16.65 1.68 19.39
C CYS A 32 16.49 3.07 20.02
N SER A 33 17.15 3.37 21.14
CA SER A 33 17.07 4.67 21.82
C SER A 33 17.50 5.85 20.94
N SER A 34 18.30 5.60 19.90
CA SER A 34 18.73 6.58 18.91
C SER A 34 17.77 6.75 17.73
N THR A 35 16.67 5.99 17.68
CA THR A 35 15.81 5.85 16.49
C THR A 35 14.60 6.74 16.57
N GLU A 36 14.37 7.48 15.49
CA GLU A 36 13.14 8.20 15.21
C GLU A 36 12.52 7.69 13.92
N TRP A 37 11.19 7.57 13.90
CA TRP A 37 10.42 7.34 12.68
C TRP A 37 9.43 8.47 12.48
N LEU A 38 9.55 9.14 11.34
CA LEU A 38 8.73 10.26 10.95
C LEU A 38 7.85 9.85 9.77
N PHE A 39 6.58 10.27 9.78
CA PHE A 39 5.62 10.03 8.71
C PHE A 39 5.13 11.35 8.12
N SER A 40 5.01 11.40 6.79
CA SER A 40 4.33 12.47 6.09
C SER A 40 3.50 11.94 4.94
N TYR A 41 2.40 12.62 4.64
CA TYR A 41 1.51 12.28 3.54
C TYR A 41 1.16 13.53 2.75
N ASN A 42 1.39 13.54 1.44
CA ASN A 42 0.97 14.61 0.54
C ASN A 42 1.40 16.02 1.01
N GLY A 43 2.61 16.14 1.58
CA GLY A 43 3.12 17.42 2.11
C GLY A 43 2.43 17.92 3.39
N SER A 44 1.67 17.06 4.07
CA SER A 44 1.12 17.34 5.40
C SER A 44 2.23 17.63 6.42
N ALA A 45 1.82 18.14 7.59
CA ALA A 45 2.70 18.18 8.75
C ALA A 45 3.28 16.79 9.04
N ILE A 46 4.54 16.78 9.48
CA ILE A 46 5.24 15.56 9.90
C ILE A 46 4.59 15.03 11.18
N VAL A 47 4.35 13.72 11.20
CA VAL A 47 3.87 12.99 12.37
C VAL A 47 5.02 12.15 12.92
N GLU A 48 5.33 12.32 14.20
CA GLU A 48 6.31 11.48 14.89
C GLU A 48 5.65 10.16 15.28
N LEU A 49 6.10 9.07 14.66
CA LEU A 49 5.61 7.72 14.97
C LEU A 49 6.44 7.06 16.06
N VAL A 50 7.74 7.34 16.09
CA VAL A 50 8.68 6.83 17.09
C VAL A 50 9.64 7.96 17.48
N THR A 51 9.83 8.14 18.78
CA THR A 51 10.79 9.07 19.37
C THR A 51 11.57 8.34 20.47
N ASP A 52 12.90 8.44 20.47
CA ASP A 52 13.79 7.72 21.39
C ASP A 52 13.52 6.21 21.47
N GLY A 53 13.20 5.57 20.34
CA GLY A 53 12.86 4.15 20.27
C GLY A 53 11.49 3.78 20.85
N LYS A 54 10.63 4.75 21.17
CA LYS A 54 9.28 4.53 21.73
C LYS A 54 8.20 4.97 20.75
N ILE A 55 7.20 4.11 20.56
CA ILE A 55 6.02 4.42 19.72
C ILE A 55 5.25 5.59 20.34
N SER A 56 4.95 6.61 19.54
CA SER A 56 4.09 7.73 19.92
C SER A 56 2.64 7.26 20.08
N VAL A 57 1.98 7.71 21.16
CA VAL A 57 0.61 7.32 21.51
C VAL A 57 -0.43 8.41 21.22
N GLU A 58 -0.03 9.50 20.55
CA GLU A 58 -0.94 10.61 20.21
C GLU A 58 -2.06 10.17 19.27
N ASN A 59 -1.76 9.29 18.31
CA ASN A 59 -2.75 8.62 17.49
C ASN A 59 -2.81 7.13 17.86
N ARG A 60 -3.68 6.80 18.83
CA ARG A 60 -3.84 5.42 19.32
C ARG A 60 -4.19 4.40 18.24
N GLU A 61 -5.08 4.76 17.31
CA GLU A 61 -5.51 3.87 16.24
C GLU A 61 -4.35 3.41 15.35
N ARG A 62 -3.40 4.31 15.10
CA ARG A 62 -2.17 3.97 14.40
C ARG A 62 -1.18 3.25 15.33
N ALA A 63 -0.94 3.80 16.52
CA ALA A 63 0.02 3.29 17.49
C ALA A 63 -0.21 1.81 17.85
N ASP A 64 -1.47 1.39 18.02
CA ASP A 64 -1.86 0.01 18.36
C ASP A 64 -1.42 -1.02 17.30
N ARG A 65 -1.09 -0.56 16.09
CA ARG A 65 -0.62 -1.39 14.97
C ARG A 65 0.88 -1.29 14.72
N LEU A 66 1.58 -0.38 15.39
CA LEU A 66 3.01 -0.16 15.20
C LEU A 66 3.84 -0.96 16.21
N SER A 67 5.00 -1.44 15.77
CA SER A 67 6.04 -1.95 16.66
C SER A 67 7.42 -1.76 16.04
N LEU A 68 8.47 -1.86 16.86
CA LEU A 68 9.85 -1.89 16.38
C LEU A 68 10.38 -3.32 16.36
N GLY A 69 11.08 -3.67 15.28
CA GLY A 69 11.92 -4.85 15.23
C GLY A 69 13.21 -4.68 16.05
N SER A 70 13.95 -5.77 16.25
CA SER A 70 15.24 -5.75 16.95
C SER A 70 16.33 -4.95 16.21
N ASP A 71 16.12 -4.65 14.94
CA ASP A 71 16.95 -3.81 14.08
C ASP A 71 16.42 -2.37 13.97
N CYS A 72 15.46 -2.00 14.82
CA CYS A 72 14.80 -0.70 14.85
C CYS A 72 14.00 -0.36 13.57
N SER A 73 13.72 -1.36 12.75
CA SER A 73 12.80 -1.27 11.62
C SER A 73 11.36 -1.12 12.13
N LEU A 74 10.56 -0.31 11.44
CA LEU A 74 9.17 -0.06 11.81
C LEU A 74 8.27 -1.14 11.21
N ASN A 75 7.57 -1.87 12.06
CA ASN A 75 6.53 -2.81 11.66
C ASN A 75 5.17 -2.12 11.72
N ILE A 76 4.36 -2.29 10.68
CA ILE A 76 2.98 -1.82 10.60
C ILE A 76 2.11 -3.06 10.36
N ASN A 77 1.29 -3.39 11.35
CA ASN A 77 0.36 -4.52 11.26
C ASN A 77 -0.99 -4.07 10.68
N LYS A 78 -1.65 -4.95 9.91
CA LYS A 78 -2.95 -4.69 9.27
C LYS A 78 -2.94 -3.33 8.57
N VAL A 79 -2.03 -3.19 7.61
CA VAL A 79 -1.84 -2.00 6.78
C VAL A 79 -3.18 -1.56 6.20
N ARG A 80 -3.41 -0.26 6.17
CA ARG A 80 -4.60 0.37 5.60
C ARG A 80 -4.21 1.30 4.47
N PRO A 81 -5.14 1.66 3.56
CA PRO A 81 -4.89 2.63 2.50
C PRO A 81 -4.24 3.94 2.99
N GLN A 82 -4.65 4.42 4.18
CA GLN A 82 -4.17 5.67 4.79
C GLN A 82 -2.76 5.56 5.39
N ASP A 83 -2.20 4.35 5.51
CA ASP A 83 -0.81 4.17 5.91
C ASP A 83 0.16 4.41 4.74
N ALA A 84 -0.33 4.51 3.49
CA ALA A 84 0.49 4.92 2.37
C ALA A 84 1.07 6.31 2.60
N GLY A 85 2.36 6.48 2.29
CA GLY A 85 3.05 7.73 2.57
C GLY A 85 4.55 7.61 2.57
N ASP A 86 5.18 8.69 3.04
CA ASP A 86 6.62 8.83 3.15
C ASP A 86 7.04 8.66 4.60
N TYR A 87 7.91 7.69 4.83
CA TYR A 87 8.46 7.34 6.13
C TYR A 87 9.94 7.62 6.14
N THR A 88 10.41 8.29 7.17
CA THR A 88 11.83 8.60 7.36
C THR A 88 12.31 7.98 8.65
N CYS A 89 13.28 7.07 8.56
CA CYS A 89 14.06 6.63 9.72
C CYS A 89 15.24 7.59 9.90
N ARG A 90 15.32 8.18 11.09
CA ARG A 90 16.40 9.06 11.50
C ARG A 90 17.10 8.46 12.71
N GLN A 91 18.41 8.66 12.75
CA GLN A 91 19.28 8.15 13.81
C GLN A 91 20.08 9.30 14.40
N SER A 92 20.09 9.38 15.73
CA SER A 92 20.77 10.44 16.48
C SER A 92 21.86 9.84 17.37
N LEU A 93 23.02 10.50 17.43
CA LEU A 93 24.06 10.24 18.43
C LEU A 93 23.71 10.95 19.74
N SER A 94 24.39 10.57 20.82
CA SER A 94 24.32 11.29 22.11
C SER A 94 24.51 12.80 21.92
N GLY A 95 23.58 13.60 22.45
CA GLY A 95 23.56 15.06 22.29
C GLY A 95 22.91 15.53 20.98
N ASP A 96 21.87 14.84 20.52
CA ASP A 96 20.98 15.18 19.38
C ASP A 96 21.68 15.41 18.05
N ARG A 97 22.88 14.85 17.89
CA ARG A 97 23.64 15.00 16.65
C ARG A 97 23.24 13.91 15.66
N LEU A 98 22.65 14.30 14.54
CA LEU A 98 22.27 13.38 13.45
C LEU A 98 23.44 12.46 13.06
N TYR A 99 23.14 11.16 12.94
CA TYR A 99 24.04 10.13 12.48
C TYR A 99 23.70 9.71 11.06
N GLY A 100 24.67 9.83 10.15
CA GLY A 100 24.51 9.41 8.76
C GLY A 100 23.47 10.24 8.01
N THR A 101 22.90 9.65 6.97
CA THR A 101 21.79 10.24 6.20
C THR A 101 20.49 9.55 6.54
N ASP A 102 19.41 10.30 6.65
CA ASP A 102 18.05 9.77 6.80
C ASP A 102 17.77 8.64 5.77
N ALA A 103 17.17 7.54 6.24
CA ALA A 103 16.69 6.46 5.38
C ALA A 103 15.21 6.71 5.07
N ARG A 104 14.89 6.88 3.78
CA ARG A 104 13.54 7.26 3.34
C ARG A 104 12.85 6.08 2.65
N VAL A 105 11.61 5.80 3.05
CA VAL A 105 10.80 4.68 2.56
C VAL A 105 9.43 5.19 2.13
N PHE A 106 9.11 5.03 0.84
CA PHE A 106 7.76 5.23 0.33
C PHE A 106 6.96 3.95 0.49
N LEU A 107 5.95 3.95 1.36
CA LEU A 107 4.97 2.86 1.45
C LEU A 107 3.83 3.15 0.48
N ARG A 108 3.57 2.21 -0.42
CA ARG A 108 2.43 2.27 -1.35
C ARG A 108 1.50 1.09 -1.10
N VAL A 109 0.21 1.36 -1.00
CA VAL A 109 -0.79 0.38 -0.54
C VAL A 109 -1.82 0.13 -1.63
N LEU A 110 -1.88 -1.11 -2.10
CA LEU A 110 -2.85 -1.60 -3.08
C LEU A 110 -4.18 -1.94 -2.40
N GLU A 111 -5.29 -1.44 -2.95
CA GLU A 111 -6.63 -1.80 -2.47
C GLU A 111 -7.59 -2.04 -3.65
N ILE A 112 -8.67 -2.78 -3.37
CA ILE A 112 -9.86 -2.80 -4.23
C ILE A 112 -11.00 -2.12 -3.48
N ARG A 113 -11.56 -1.07 -4.09
CA ARG A 113 -12.72 -0.37 -3.58
C ARG A 113 -13.93 -0.59 -4.49
N PRO A 114 -15.02 -1.21 -4.01
CA PRO A 114 -16.25 -1.27 -4.80
C PRO A 114 -16.86 0.12 -4.95
N GLN A 115 -17.50 0.39 -6.10
CA GLN A 115 -18.15 1.69 -6.34
C GLN A 115 -19.28 1.97 -5.35
N THR A 116 -19.98 0.92 -4.90
CA THR A 116 -21.02 1.03 -3.87
C THR A 116 -20.57 0.25 -2.65
N GLN A 117 -20.79 0.81 -1.46
CA GLN A 117 -20.54 0.14 -0.18
C GLN A 117 -21.64 -0.88 0.16
N ASN A 118 -22.59 -1.13 -0.75
CA ASN A 118 -23.63 -2.14 -0.55
C ASN A 118 -22.97 -3.52 -0.62
N THR A 119 -22.94 -4.20 0.52
CA THR A 119 -22.43 -5.57 0.67
C THR A 119 -23.31 -6.61 -0.01
N GLU A 120 -24.60 -6.32 -0.21
CA GLU A 120 -25.52 -7.21 -0.91
C GLU A 120 -25.48 -7.00 -2.42
N MET A 121 -24.61 -7.74 -3.08
CA MET A 121 -24.64 -7.87 -4.53
C MET A 121 -25.83 -8.71 -4.98
N LYS A 122 -26.33 -8.45 -6.20
CA LYS A 122 -27.49 -9.18 -6.74
C LYS A 122 -27.14 -9.78 -8.09
N LEU A 123 -27.63 -10.98 -8.35
CA LEU A 123 -27.52 -11.60 -9.67
C LEU A 123 -28.08 -10.65 -10.73
N GLY A 124 -27.33 -10.45 -11.82
CA GLY A 124 -27.71 -9.56 -12.92
C GLY A 124 -27.48 -8.07 -12.66
N SER A 125 -27.04 -7.64 -11.47
CA SER A 125 -26.64 -6.26 -11.25
C SER A 125 -25.28 -5.96 -11.89
N SER A 126 -25.07 -4.72 -12.29
CA SER A 126 -23.74 -4.25 -12.69
C SER A 126 -22.94 -3.86 -11.45
N VAL A 127 -21.72 -4.36 -11.35
CA VAL A 127 -20.76 -4.00 -10.29
C VAL A 127 -19.56 -3.34 -10.94
N THR A 128 -19.05 -2.30 -10.29
CA THR A 128 -17.78 -1.67 -10.64
C THR A 128 -16.83 -1.78 -9.46
N LEU A 129 -15.64 -2.32 -9.69
CA LEU A 129 -14.56 -2.41 -8.72
C LEU A 129 -13.41 -1.51 -9.18
N TYR A 130 -12.87 -0.70 -8.27
CA TYR A 130 -11.72 0.14 -8.54
C TYR A 130 -10.48 -0.49 -7.93
N CYS A 131 -9.47 -0.75 -8.78
CA CYS A 131 -8.14 -1.05 -8.29
C CYS A 131 -7.36 0.24 -8.11
N LEU A 132 -6.89 0.47 -6.89
CA LEU A 132 -6.28 1.73 -6.43
C LEU A 132 -4.90 1.45 -5.83
N LEU A 133 -3.93 2.30 -6.16
CA LEU A 133 -2.63 2.34 -5.49
C LEU A 133 -2.52 3.63 -4.69
N ASN A 134 -2.61 3.53 -3.37
CA ASN A 134 -2.41 4.67 -2.48
C ASN A 134 -0.92 4.99 -2.38
N THR A 135 -0.57 6.27 -2.48
CA THR A 135 0.82 6.76 -2.55
C THR A 135 1.06 7.96 -1.66
N GLU A 136 2.32 8.39 -1.58
CA GLU A 136 2.75 9.56 -0.82
C GLU A 136 2.27 10.91 -1.36
N ARG A 137 1.77 10.97 -2.61
CA ARG A 137 1.41 12.24 -3.29
C ARG A 137 -0.09 12.48 -3.46
N SER A 138 -0.95 11.55 -3.04
CA SER A 138 -2.42 11.64 -2.91
C SER A 138 -3.10 10.29 -3.21
N GLU A 139 -4.38 10.23 -2.86
CA GLU A 139 -5.35 9.32 -3.47
C GLU A 139 -5.35 9.48 -4.99
N CYS A 140 -5.39 8.37 -5.73
CA CYS A 140 -5.45 8.33 -7.18
C CYS A 140 -6.62 9.17 -7.75
N ASN A 141 -6.38 10.46 -7.98
CA ASN A 141 -7.42 11.42 -8.36
C ASN A 141 -7.26 11.97 -9.78
N SER A 142 -6.25 11.51 -10.54
CA SER A 142 -6.04 11.71 -12.00
C SER A 142 -4.59 11.51 -12.45
N GLN A 143 -3.69 11.04 -11.58
CA GLN A 143 -2.26 10.94 -11.90
C GLN A 143 -1.93 9.62 -12.61
N THR A 144 -1.04 9.72 -13.60
CA THR A 144 -0.38 8.56 -14.20
C THR A 144 0.44 7.85 -13.14
N LEU A 145 0.40 6.52 -13.11
CA LEU A 145 1.30 5.78 -12.25
C LEU A 145 2.76 6.09 -12.64
N PRO A 146 3.70 6.10 -11.67
CA PRO A 146 5.12 6.24 -11.97
C PRO A 146 5.58 5.23 -13.02
N ASP A 147 6.57 5.63 -13.83
CA ASP A 147 7.08 4.80 -14.93
C ASP A 147 7.43 3.37 -14.47
N GLY A 148 6.93 2.39 -15.21
CA GLY A 148 7.11 0.97 -14.92
C GLY A 148 6.00 0.35 -14.08
N LEU A 149 5.25 1.15 -13.31
CA LEU A 149 4.14 0.63 -12.49
C LEU A 149 2.86 0.47 -13.31
N ASN A 150 2.24 -0.71 -13.18
CA ASN A 150 0.96 -1.01 -13.83
C ASN A 150 0.02 -1.75 -12.88
N LEU A 151 -1.26 -1.36 -12.91
CA LEU A 151 -2.35 -2.08 -12.28
C LEU A 151 -3.06 -2.93 -13.34
N ILE A 152 -3.26 -4.22 -13.08
CA ILE A 152 -3.89 -5.16 -14.03
C ILE A 152 -4.90 -6.01 -13.27
N TRP A 153 -6.07 -6.24 -13.87
CA TRP A 153 -7.03 -7.22 -13.37
C TRP A 153 -6.67 -8.59 -13.93
N VAL A 154 -6.47 -9.59 -13.07
CA VAL A 154 -5.97 -10.92 -13.46
C VAL A 154 -6.88 -12.04 -12.99
N ASP A 155 -6.86 -13.15 -13.72
CA ASP A 155 -7.56 -14.37 -13.37
C ASP A 155 -6.76 -15.23 -12.37
N GLU A 156 -7.22 -16.45 -12.09
CA GLU A 156 -6.56 -17.37 -11.15
C GLU A 156 -5.18 -17.84 -11.64
N THR A 157 -4.91 -17.74 -12.94
CA THR A 157 -3.62 -18.09 -13.55
C THR A 157 -2.66 -16.89 -13.65
N GLY A 158 -3.13 -15.69 -13.29
CA GLY A 158 -2.38 -14.44 -13.45
C GLY A 158 -2.49 -13.82 -14.85
N THR A 159 -3.39 -14.32 -15.71
CA THR A 159 -3.62 -13.78 -17.06
C THR A 159 -4.52 -12.55 -17.00
N ASP A 160 -4.29 -11.55 -17.87
CA ASP A 160 -5.14 -10.35 -17.96
C ASP A 160 -6.61 -10.74 -18.24
N LEU A 161 -7.50 -10.38 -17.31
CA LEU A 161 -8.92 -10.70 -17.36
C LEU A 161 -9.64 -10.13 -18.59
N SER A 162 -9.13 -9.04 -19.18
CA SER A 162 -9.69 -8.47 -20.42
C SER A 162 -9.58 -9.41 -21.62
N LEU A 163 -8.62 -10.34 -21.60
CA LEU A 163 -8.40 -11.31 -22.67
C LEU A 163 -9.24 -12.57 -22.51
N THR A 164 -9.61 -12.90 -21.27
CA THR A 164 -10.29 -14.17 -20.94
C THR A 164 -11.79 -14.01 -20.72
N ASP A 165 -12.28 -12.82 -20.35
CA ASP A 165 -13.70 -12.57 -20.07
C ASP A 165 -14.21 -11.34 -20.82
N SER A 166 -14.80 -11.58 -21.99
CA SER A 166 -15.30 -10.54 -22.91
C SER A 166 -16.46 -9.71 -22.36
N ARG A 167 -17.07 -10.12 -21.24
CA ARG A 167 -18.13 -9.35 -20.58
C ARG A 167 -17.58 -8.15 -19.81
N LEU A 168 -16.29 -8.17 -19.48
CA LEU A 168 -15.65 -7.18 -18.65
C LEU A 168 -15.43 -5.89 -19.42
N LYS A 169 -15.82 -4.78 -18.81
CA LYS A 169 -15.45 -3.44 -19.26
C LYS A 169 -14.38 -2.93 -18.33
N ILE A 170 -13.12 -3.10 -18.73
CA ILE A 170 -11.97 -2.57 -17.99
C ILE A 170 -11.61 -1.21 -18.59
N SER A 171 -11.46 -0.19 -17.76
CA SER A 171 -11.03 1.13 -18.23
C SER A 171 -9.64 1.02 -18.86
N SER A 172 -9.47 1.52 -20.09
CA SER A 172 -8.19 1.56 -20.83
C SER A 172 -7.21 2.63 -20.31
N SER A 173 -7.60 3.35 -19.26
CA SER A 173 -6.82 4.38 -18.61
C SER A 173 -5.53 3.80 -18.03
N ILE A 174 -4.39 4.41 -18.37
CA ILE A 174 -3.11 4.27 -17.64
C ILE A 174 -3.12 5.01 -16.29
N TYR A 175 -4.14 5.85 -16.07
CA TYR A 175 -4.35 6.59 -14.83
C TYR A 175 -5.01 5.70 -13.79
N CYS A 176 -4.61 5.87 -12.54
CA CYS A 176 -5.24 5.24 -11.39
C CYS A 176 -6.49 6.05 -10.99
N PRO A 177 -7.64 5.40 -10.64
CA PRO A 177 -7.87 3.95 -10.55
C PRO A 177 -8.10 3.24 -11.88
N ARG A 178 -7.79 1.93 -11.92
CA ARG A 178 -8.20 1.03 -13.01
C ARG A 178 -9.52 0.34 -12.65
N ALA A 179 -10.59 0.75 -13.31
CA ALA A 179 -11.93 0.25 -13.05
C ALA A 179 -12.21 -1.05 -13.84
N LEU A 180 -12.81 -2.03 -13.17
CA LEU A 180 -13.44 -3.20 -13.78
C LEU A 180 -14.94 -3.11 -13.57
N THR A 181 -15.72 -3.14 -14.65
CA THR A 181 -17.18 -3.21 -14.59
C THR A 181 -17.67 -4.51 -15.22
N VAL A 182 -18.56 -5.22 -14.52
CA VAL A 182 -19.15 -6.49 -14.97
C VAL A 182 -20.62 -6.59 -14.57
N ARG A 183 -21.43 -7.21 -15.43
CA ARG A 183 -22.77 -7.65 -15.06
C ARG A 183 -22.69 -9.06 -14.48
N LEU A 184 -23.02 -9.20 -13.20
CA LEU A 184 -22.86 -10.45 -12.46
C LEU A 184 -23.75 -11.56 -13.03
N GLN A 185 -23.15 -12.73 -13.25
CA GLN A 185 -23.80 -13.96 -13.68
C GLN A 185 -23.72 -15.03 -12.57
N HIS A 186 -24.43 -16.14 -12.72
CA HIS A 186 -24.55 -17.16 -11.67
C HIS A 186 -23.18 -17.73 -11.24
N HIS A 187 -22.26 -17.94 -12.19
CA HIS A 187 -20.90 -18.42 -11.90
C HIS A 187 -19.98 -17.35 -11.30
N ASP A 188 -20.38 -16.09 -11.24
CA ASP A 188 -19.62 -15.05 -10.56
C ASP A 188 -19.87 -15.06 -9.02
N ASN A 189 -20.72 -15.96 -8.51
CA ASN A 189 -20.94 -16.11 -7.07
C ASN A 189 -19.72 -16.78 -6.41
N ASN A 190 -19.21 -16.19 -5.35
CA ASN A 190 -17.92 -16.52 -4.72
C ASN A 190 -16.71 -16.36 -5.66
N ARG A 191 -16.88 -15.65 -6.78
CA ARG A 191 -15.76 -15.36 -7.68
C ARG A 191 -14.84 -14.33 -7.06
N LYS A 192 -13.54 -14.58 -7.17
CA LYS A 192 -12.48 -13.65 -6.78
C LYS A 192 -12.10 -12.78 -7.98
N TRP A 193 -12.12 -11.47 -7.79
CA TRP A 193 -11.62 -10.47 -8.72
C TRP A 193 -10.29 -9.97 -8.19
N THR A 194 -9.20 -10.30 -8.87
CA THR A 194 -7.85 -9.99 -8.40
C THR A 194 -7.28 -8.81 -9.16
N CYS A 195 -6.86 -7.78 -8.43
CA CYS A 195 -6.01 -6.75 -9.00
C CYS A 195 -4.56 -6.99 -8.60
N GLN A 196 -3.66 -6.84 -9.56
CA GLN A 196 -2.24 -7.06 -9.42
C GLN A 196 -1.47 -5.78 -9.76
N LEU A 197 -0.53 -5.42 -8.90
CA LEU A 197 0.46 -4.38 -9.14
C LEU A 197 1.72 -5.03 -9.70
N THR A 198 2.20 -4.48 -10.81
CA THR A 198 3.48 -4.87 -11.41
C THR A 198 4.41 -3.67 -11.51
N ASP A 199 5.71 -3.92 -11.44
CA ASP A 199 6.77 -2.97 -11.73
C ASP A 199 7.67 -3.56 -12.81
N ARG A 200 7.69 -2.92 -13.99
CA ARG A 200 8.43 -3.39 -15.18
C ARG A 200 8.10 -4.85 -15.55
N GLY A 201 6.83 -5.24 -15.34
CA GLY A 201 6.32 -6.58 -15.62
C GLY A 201 6.50 -7.59 -14.49
N GLU A 202 7.25 -7.28 -13.44
CA GLU A 202 7.40 -8.13 -12.27
C GLU A 202 6.27 -7.87 -11.27
N VAL A 203 5.63 -8.93 -10.77
CA VAL A 203 4.57 -8.82 -9.76
C VAL A 203 5.15 -8.33 -8.43
N LYS A 204 4.58 -7.26 -7.88
CA LYS A 204 4.99 -6.71 -6.57
C LYS A 204 4.01 -7.06 -5.46
N THR A 205 2.71 -6.93 -5.71
CA THR A 205 1.66 -7.38 -4.78
C THR A 205 0.32 -7.53 -5.53
N SER A 206 -0.65 -8.22 -4.92
CA SER A 206 -1.98 -8.42 -5.47
C SER A 206 -3.03 -8.48 -4.37
N VAL A 207 -4.23 -7.97 -4.64
CA VAL A 207 -5.36 -7.99 -3.71
C VAL A 207 -6.60 -8.51 -4.44
N SER A 208 -7.45 -9.24 -3.72
CA SER A 208 -8.66 -9.84 -4.30
C SER A 208 -9.91 -9.36 -3.60
N TYR A 209 -10.96 -9.11 -4.38
CA TYR A 209 -12.30 -8.84 -3.89
C TYR A 209 -13.21 -10.00 -4.29
N MET A 210 -13.99 -10.53 -3.35
CA MET A 210 -14.89 -11.65 -3.61
C MET A 210 -16.33 -11.16 -3.75
N THR A 211 -16.98 -11.48 -4.87
CA THR A 211 -18.41 -11.17 -5.05
C THR A 211 -19.26 -12.30 -4.53
N THR A 212 -20.17 -12.00 -3.60
CA THR A 212 -21.04 -13.01 -2.97
C THR A 212 -22.47 -12.52 -2.89
N TRP A 213 -23.42 -13.41 -3.11
CA TRP A 213 -24.82 -13.15 -2.81
C TRP A 213 -25.53 -14.40 -2.32
N THR A 214 -26.45 -14.20 -1.40
CA THR A 214 -27.33 -15.24 -0.88
C THR A 214 -28.62 -15.25 -1.68
N GLY A 215 -28.73 -16.14 -2.66
CA GLY A 215 -29.96 -16.37 -3.42
C GLY A 215 -30.58 -17.72 -3.06
N ARG A 216 -31.83 -17.72 -2.57
CA ARG A 216 -32.70 -18.90 -2.68
C ARG A 216 -32.91 -19.18 -4.18
N LYS A 217 -32.83 -20.46 -4.52
CA LYS A 217 -33.11 -21.03 -5.85
C LYS A 217 -34.36 -20.45 -6.48
#